data_AF-A0A519RJH9-F1
#
_entry.id   AF-A0A519RJH9-F1
#
_cell.length_a   1.000
_cell.length_b   1.000
_cell.length_c   1.000
_cell.angle_alpha   90.00
_cell.angle_beta   90.00
_cell.angle_gamma   90.00
#
_symmetry.space_group_name_H-M   'P 1'
#
loop_
_entity.id
_entity.type
_entity.pdbx_description
1 polymer ?
#
loop_
_entity_poly.entity_id
_entity_poly.type
_entity_poly.pdbx_seq_one_letter_code
_entity_poly.pdbx_strand_id
1 'polypeptide(L)'
;MNQPYNWKNVQIAGGGFVDGVIFHPTAKGLLYCRTDMGGAYRWNAVSKSWEPLLDWVSYKDNNLMGVESIALDPADPNRLYMACGTYTSSPGPNAILRSDDKGKTFKRTDVKFRMGGNENGRGNGERMAVDPNNGNVIYMGTRLDGLWYSKDRAVTWNRVESFPEITEPVAPPNVETPRRYKPRSNG
;
A
#
# COMPACT_ATOMS: atom_id res chain seq x y z
N MET A 1 27.03 -21.05 -14.58
CA MET A 1 27.20 -19.95 -15.57
C MET A 1 26.28 -18.82 -15.15
N ASN A 2 26.79 -17.59 -15.04
CA ASN A 2 25.96 -16.40 -14.80
C ASN A 2 26.13 -15.49 -16.02
N GLN A 3 25.10 -15.38 -16.85
CA GLN A 3 25.11 -14.52 -18.04
C GLN A 3 24.35 -13.22 -17.71
N PRO A 4 24.94 -12.03 -17.94
CA PRO A 4 24.26 -10.78 -17.67
C PRO A 4 23.10 -10.55 -18.67
N TYR A 5 21.98 -10.06 -18.15
CA TYR A 5 20.80 -9.67 -18.93
C TYR A 5 20.41 -8.23 -18.62
N ASN A 6 19.83 -7.55 -19.61
CA ASN A 6 19.23 -6.24 -19.44
C ASN A 6 17.71 -6.35 -19.62
N TRP A 7 16.95 -6.07 -18.57
CA TRP A 7 15.49 -6.19 -18.55
C TRP A 7 14.83 -4.83 -18.75
N LYS A 8 13.78 -4.79 -19.58
CA LYS A 8 12.93 -3.61 -19.77
C LYS A 8 11.50 -4.03 -20.09
N ASN A 9 10.52 -3.24 -19.65
CA ASN A 9 9.13 -3.43 -20.06
C ASN A 9 8.93 -3.09 -21.55
N VAL A 10 8.05 -3.85 -22.19
CA VAL A 10 7.41 -3.41 -23.45
C VAL A 10 6.57 -2.16 -23.14
N GLN A 11 6.65 -1.16 -24.03
CA GLN A 11 6.04 0.15 -23.80
C GLN A 11 4.52 0.10 -24.08
N ILE A 12 3.74 -0.16 -23.03
CA ILE A 12 2.26 -0.07 -23.02
C ILE A 12 1.79 1.17 -22.23
N ALA A 13 2.57 1.61 -21.23
CA ALA A 13 2.34 2.79 -20.36
C ALA A 13 1.06 2.69 -19.49
N GLY A 14 1.15 1.97 -18.37
CA GLY A 14 0.03 1.80 -17.44
C GLY A 14 -0.94 0.72 -17.91
N GLY A 15 -2.24 0.98 -17.79
CA GLY A 15 -3.33 0.05 -18.15
C GLY A 15 -3.99 -0.68 -16.98
N GLY A 16 -3.45 -0.54 -15.77
CA GLY A 16 -4.04 -1.02 -14.51
C GLY A 16 -4.64 0.10 -13.66
N PHE A 17 -5.06 -0.22 -12.43
CA PHE A 17 -5.60 0.75 -11.49
C PHE A 17 -4.53 1.28 -10.53
N VAL A 18 -4.21 2.56 -10.68
CA VAL A 18 -3.43 3.33 -9.70
C VAL A 18 -4.42 3.90 -8.69
N ASP A 19 -4.33 3.46 -7.45
CA ASP A 19 -5.34 3.71 -6.43
C ASP A 19 -4.84 4.60 -5.27
N GLY A 20 -3.60 5.12 -5.37
CA GLY A 20 -3.10 6.19 -4.52
C GLY A 20 -1.86 6.88 -5.10
N VAL A 21 -1.75 8.19 -4.89
CA VAL A 21 -0.56 9.01 -5.20
C VAL A 21 -0.22 9.86 -3.98
N ILE A 22 0.98 9.71 -3.45
CA ILE A 22 1.41 10.28 -2.17
C ILE A 22 2.62 11.19 -2.41
N PHE A 23 2.49 12.46 -2.03
CA PHE A 23 3.57 13.45 -2.09
C PHE A 23 4.27 13.58 -0.74
N HIS A 24 5.59 13.68 -0.74
CA HIS A 24 6.30 14.02 0.48
C HIS A 24 6.00 15.47 0.88
N PRO A 25 5.58 15.75 2.13
CA PRO A 25 5.11 17.08 2.51
C PRO A 25 6.22 18.14 2.53
N THR A 26 7.46 17.74 2.80
CA THR A 26 8.61 18.65 2.96
C THR A 26 9.70 18.47 1.90
N ALA A 27 9.57 17.50 0.99
CA ALA A 27 10.59 17.20 -0.01
C ALA A 27 10.04 17.35 -1.42
N LYS A 28 10.36 18.49 -2.05
CA LYS A 28 9.89 18.83 -3.39
C LYS A 28 10.27 17.76 -4.41
N GLY A 29 9.29 17.34 -5.22
CA GLY A 29 9.49 16.38 -6.30
C GLY A 29 9.62 14.93 -5.86
N LEU A 30 9.46 14.63 -4.57
CA LEU A 30 9.37 13.27 -4.06
C LEU A 30 7.91 12.85 -3.97
N LEU A 31 7.52 11.89 -4.79
CA LEU A 31 6.19 11.29 -4.75
C LEU A 31 6.24 9.81 -5.13
N TYR A 32 5.25 9.10 -4.64
CA TYR A 32 5.05 7.67 -4.83
C TYR A 32 3.65 7.42 -5.34
N CYS A 33 3.44 6.32 -6.03
CA CYS A 33 2.11 5.79 -6.25
C CYS A 33 2.03 4.32 -5.85
N ARG A 34 0.83 3.90 -5.46
CA ARG A 34 0.49 2.50 -5.18
C ARG A 34 -0.54 2.00 -6.19
N THR A 35 -0.54 0.70 -6.37
CA THR A 35 -1.46 0.00 -7.26
C THR A 35 -2.02 -1.24 -6.57
N ASP A 36 -3.15 -1.70 -7.06
CA ASP A 36 -3.88 -2.81 -6.46
C ASP A 36 -3.19 -4.18 -6.63
N MET A 37 -2.44 -4.36 -7.73
CA MET A 37 -1.79 -5.62 -8.10
C MET A 37 -0.35 -5.46 -8.61
N GLY A 38 0.08 -4.25 -8.95
CA GLY A 38 1.33 -3.97 -9.68
C GLY A 38 2.46 -3.40 -8.82
N GLY A 39 2.32 -3.47 -7.49
CA GLY A 39 3.28 -2.91 -6.56
C GLY A 39 3.17 -1.40 -6.40
N ALA A 40 4.30 -0.77 -6.10
CA ALA A 40 4.43 0.67 -5.91
C ALA A 40 5.59 1.22 -6.75
N TYR A 41 5.49 2.52 -7.04
CA TYR A 41 6.48 3.23 -7.85
C TYR A 41 6.89 4.53 -7.18
N ARG A 42 8.13 4.97 -7.45
CA ARG A 42 8.62 6.32 -7.13
C ARG A 42 8.77 7.13 -8.41
N TRP A 43 8.39 8.40 -8.37
CA TRP A 43 8.67 9.31 -9.48
C TRP A 43 10.15 9.70 -9.54
N ASN A 44 10.74 9.59 -10.72
CA ASN A 44 12.05 10.14 -11.03
C ASN A 44 11.88 11.40 -11.89
N ALA A 45 12.18 12.56 -11.31
CA ALA A 45 12.04 13.85 -11.97
C ALA A 45 13.06 14.07 -13.10
N VAL A 46 14.22 13.40 -13.06
CA VAL A 46 15.29 13.54 -14.07
C VAL A 46 14.88 12.82 -15.34
N SER A 47 14.48 11.55 -15.24
CA SER A 47 14.04 10.74 -16.39
C SER A 47 12.57 10.96 -16.75
N LYS A 48 11.81 11.68 -15.92
CA LYS A 48 10.35 11.88 -16.05
C LYS A 48 9.60 10.55 -16.15
N SER A 49 9.97 9.60 -15.30
CA SER A 49 9.43 8.24 -15.32
C SER A 49 9.14 7.71 -13.92
N TRP A 50 8.29 6.70 -13.84
CA TRP A 50 8.05 5.93 -12.63
C TRP A 50 9.03 4.77 -12.52
N GLU A 51 9.66 4.63 -11.36
CA GLU A 51 10.60 3.55 -11.04
C GLU A 51 9.90 2.50 -10.17
N PRO A 52 9.84 1.22 -10.60
CA PRO A 52 9.21 0.16 -9.80
C PRO A 52 10.04 -0.12 -8.54
N LEU A 53 9.35 -0.32 -7.42
CA LEU A 53 9.99 -0.55 -6.12
C LEU A 53 9.98 -2.02 -5.68
N LEU A 54 9.19 -2.88 -6.34
CA LEU A 54 8.89 -4.24 -5.91
C LEU A 54 9.25 -5.34 -6.92
N ASP A 55 10.02 -5.03 -7.98
CA ASP A 55 10.44 -6.02 -8.98
C ASP A 55 11.32 -7.16 -8.41
N TRP A 56 11.84 -6.99 -7.18
CA TRP A 56 12.57 -8.03 -6.45
C TRP A 56 11.66 -9.05 -5.77
N VAL A 57 10.35 -8.79 -5.66
CA VAL A 57 9.39 -9.70 -5.01
C VAL A 57 9.28 -10.98 -5.84
N SER A 58 9.54 -12.11 -5.20
CA SER A 58 9.47 -13.41 -5.86
C SER A 58 8.02 -13.86 -6.08
N TYR A 59 7.80 -14.78 -7.01
CA TYR A 59 6.48 -15.39 -7.24
C TYR A 59 5.86 -16.00 -5.98
N LYS A 60 6.69 -16.57 -5.09
CA LYS A 60 6.23 -17.14 -3.80
C LYS A 60 5.56 -16.09 -2.90
N ASP A 61 6.00 -14.85 -3.02
CA ASP A 61 5.53 -13.72 -2.21
C ASP A 61 4.64 -12.77 -3.04
N ASN A 62 4.03 -13.24 -4.12
CA ASN A 62 3.25 -12.39 -5.04
C ASN A 62 2.09 -11.63 -4.36
N ASN A 63 1.60 -12.10 -3.21
CA ASN A 63 0.59 -11.41 -2.42
C ASN A 63 1.09 -10.04 -1.92
N LEU A 64 2.40 -9.79 -1.88
CA LEU A 64 2.96 -8.47 -1.53
C LEU A 64 2.83 -7.45 -2.66
N MET A 65 2.47 -7.87 -3.87
CA MET A 65 2.34 -6.96 -5.01
C MET A 65 1.09 -6.07 -4.94
N GLY A 66 0.11 -6.40 -4.09
CA GLY A 66 -0.96 -5.46 -3.76
C GLY A 66 -0.50 -4.50 -2.66
N VAL A 67 -0.45 -3.21 -2.96
CA VAL A 67 -0.01 -2.18 -2.01
C VAL A 67 -1.21 -1.44 -1.44
N GLU A 68 -1.58 -1.84 -0.22
CA GLU A 68 -2.74 -1.32 0.52
C GLU A 68 -2.54 0.15 0.92
N SER A 69 -1.33 0.53 1.34
CA SER A 69 -1.07 1.89 1.79
C SER A 69 0.41 2.23 1.76
N ILE A 70 0.72 3.52 1.57
CA ILE A 70 2.05 4.11 1.67
C ILE A 70 2.03 5.19 2.75
N ALA A 71 3.03 5.17 3.63
CA ALA A 71 3.27 6.23 4.60
C ALA A 71 4.70 6.77 4.46
N LEU A 72 4.85 8.09 4.64
CA LEU A 72 6.11 8.82 4.56
C LEU A 72 6.39 9.50 5.90
N ASP A 73 7.65 9.58 6.30
CA ASP A 73 8.06 10.34 7.49
C ASP A 73 8.26 11.81 7.11
N PRO A 74 7.43 12.75 7.57
CA PRO A 74 7.55 14.16 7.19
C PRO A 74 8.88 14.80 7.63
N ALA A 75 9.55 14.23 8.64
CA ALA A 75 10.84 14.71 9.15
C ALA A 75 12.05 14.05 8.45
N ASP A 76 11.87 12.92 7.76
CA ASP A 76 12.95 12.20 7.07
C ASP A 76 12.51 11.74 5.66
N PRO A 77 12.82 12.51 4.61
CA PRO A 77 12.46 12.19 3.23
C PRO A 77 13.06 10.91 2.65
N ASN A 78 13.93 10.22 3.38
CA ASN A 78 14.45 8.93 2.95
C ASN A 78 13.55 7.76 3.38
N ARG A 79 12.67 7.98 4.36
CA ARG A 79 11.84 6.92 4.94
C ARG A 79 10.57 6.71 4.14
N LEU A 80 10.35 5.45 3.79
CA LEU A 80 9.16 4.97 3.10
C LEU A 80 8.67 3.70 3.80
N TYR A 81 7.37 3.66 4.07
CA TYR A 81 6.68 2.50 4.60
C TYR A 81 5.59 2.08 3.62
N MET A 82 5.51 0.78 3.31
CA MET A 82 4.47 0.22 2.44
C MET A 82 3.78 -0.95 3.13
N ALA A 83 2.46 -0.92 3.18
CA ALA A 83 1.63 -2.03 3.60
C ALA A 83 1.30 -2.91 2.38
N CYS A 84 1.86 -4.12 2.36
CA CYS A 84 1.82 -5.04 1.22
C CYS A 84 1.04 -6.32 1.53
N GLY A 85 -0.03 -6.55 0.76
CA GLY A 85 -0.90 -7.72 0.84
C GLY A 85 -2.15 -7.53 -0.04
N THR A 86 -2.37 -8.44 -0.99
CA THR A 86 -3.37 -8.28 -2.05
C THR A 86 -4.80 -8.63 -1.63
N TYR A 87 -4.99 -9.73 -0.90
CA TYR A 87 -6.32 -10.22 -0.52
C TYR A 87 -6.37 -10.65 0.94
N THR A 88 -7.47 -10.36 1.63
CA THR A 88 -7.67 -10.77 3.02
C THR A 88 -7.90 -12.27 3.16
N SER A 89 -8.41 -12.91 2.10
CA SER A 89 -8.57 -14.36 2.00
C SER A 89 -7.25 -15.10 1.77
N SER A 90 -6.18 -14.39 1.35
CA SER A 90 -4.87 -15.00 1.15
C SER A 90 -4.24 -15.34 2.51
N PRO A 91 -3.65 -16.54 2.68
CA PRO A 91 -2.90 -16.88 3.88
C PRO A 91 -1.66 -16.00 4.06
N GLY A 92 -1.26 -15.25 3.03
CA GLY A 92 -0.16 -14.29 3.05
C GLY A 92 0.93 -14.65 2.03
N PRO A 93 2.11 -14.02 2.14
CA PRO A 93 2.47 -13.11 3.23
C PRO A 93 1.70 -11.78 3.20
N ASN A 94 1.52 -11.17 4.37
CA ASN A 94 1.15 -9.76 4.55
C ASN A 94 2.29 -9.11 5.32
N ALA A 95 2.80 -7.98 4.84
CA ALA A 95 4.01 -7.40 5.40
C ALA A 95 4.02 -5.87 5.33
N ILE A 96 4.72 -5.27 6.28
CA ILE A 96 5.17 -3.89 6.17
C ILE A 96 6.60 -3.88 5.63
N LEU A 97 6.78 -3.24 4.48
CA LEU A 97 8.10 -2.99 3.89
C LEU A 97 8.58 -1.60 4.28
N ARG A 98 9.85 -1.50 4.67
CA ARG A 98 10.43 -0.30 5.27
C ARG A 98 11.74 0.02 4.59
N SER A 99 11.87 1.24 4.10
CA SER A 99 13.08 1.72 3.44
C SER A 99 13.61 2.96 4.13
N ASP A 100 14.93 3.07 4.21
CA ASP A 100 15.68 4.24 4.66
C ASP A 100 16.41 4.92 3.48
N ASP A 101 16.04 4.60 2.23
CA ASP A 101 16.73 5.06 1.01
C ASP A 101 15.76 5.33 -0.16
N LYS A 102 14.55 5.80 0.17
CA LYS A 102 13.49 6.16 -0.80
C LYS A 102 12.99 4.98 -1.63
N GLY A 103 13.07 3.77 -1.11
CA GLY A 103 12.58 2.55 -1.74
C GLY A 103 13.59 1.84 -2.64
N LYS A 104 14.90 2.11 -2.50
CA LYS A 104 15.92 1.34 -3.23
C LYS A 104 16.15 -0.02 -2.58
N THR A 105 16.11 -0.06 -1.25
CA THR A 105 16.20 -1.29 -0.45
C THR A 105 15.11 -1.30 0.62
N PHE A 106 14.71 -2.51 1.02
CA PHE A 106 13.65 -2.71 2.01
C PHE A 106 14.06 -3.71 3.08
N LYS A 107 13.70 -3.39 4.32
CA LYS A 107 13.53 -4.35 5.42
C LYS A 107 12.07 -4.76 5.49
N ARG A 108 11.81 -6.03 5.79
CA ARG A 108 10.47 -6.61 5.85
C ARG A 108 10.08 -6.97 7.28
N THR A 109 8.84 -6.64 7.64
CA THR A 109 8.18 -7.08 8.87
C THR A 109 6.91 -7.83 8.48
N ASP A 110 6.88 -9.14 8.69
CA ASP A 110 5.65 -9.91 8.51
C ASP A 110 4.67 -9.61 9.64
N VAL A 111 3.41 -9.37 9.28
CA VAL A 111 2.36 -8.98 10.23
C VAL A 111 1.23 -10.01 10.26
N LYS A 112 0.49 -10.04 11.38
CA LYS A 112 -0.60 -11.00 11.60
C LYS A 112 -1.94 -10.54 11.03
N PHE A 113 -2.15 -9.23 10.93
CA PHE A 113 -3.37 -8.66 10.36
C PHE A 113 -3.34 -8.75 8.83
N ARG A 114 -4.54 -8.81 8.23
CA ARG A 114 -4.71 -8.98 6.79
C ARG A 114 -4.76 -7.63 6.06
N MET A 115 -4.33 -7.64 4.81
CA MET A 115 -4.44 -6.52 3.88
C MET A 115 -5.24 -6.96 2.65
N GLY A 116 -5.79 -5.99 1.92
CA GLY A 116 -6.65 -6.22 0.75
C GLY A 116 -6.40 -5.18 -0.32
N GLY A 117 -5.14 -5.06 -0.77
CA GLY A 117 -4.73 -4.13 -1.81
C GLY A 117 -5.57 -4.23 -3.09
N ASN A 118 -6.18 -5.38 -3.40
CA ASN A 118 -7.10 -5.54 -4.53
C ASN A 118 -8.57 -5.83 -4.14
N GLU A 119 -8.99 -5.37 -2.96
CA GLU A 119 -10.38 -5.53 -2.51
C GLU A 119 -11.20 -4.23 -2.65
N ASN A 120 -12.50 -4.31 -2.35
CA ASN A 120 -13.35 -3.13 -2.30
C ASN A 120 -12.82 -2.11 -1.28
N GLY A 121 -12.94 -0.83 -1.60
CA GLY A 121 -12.44 0.25 -0.77
C GLY A 121 -10.92 0.48 -0.83
N ARG A 122 -10.18 -0.20 -1.73
CA ARG A 122 -8.72 0.00 -1.92
C ARG A 122 -8.31 1.42 -2.34
N GLY A 123 -9.20 2.15 -3.02
CA GLY A 123 -8.99 3.57 -3.31
C GLY A 123 -9.14 4.49 -2.10
N ASN A 124 -9.69 4.01 -0.97
CA ASN A 124 -9.80 4.79 0.26
C ASN A 124 -8.51 4.67 1.07
N GLY A 125 -8.03 5.79 1.59
CA GLY A 125 -6.79 5.83 2.36
C GLY A 125 -6.19 7.24 2.37
N GLU A 126 -4.93 7.40 2.78
CA GLU A 126 -4.00 6.35 3.22
C GLU A 126 -4.38 5.74 4.59
N ARG A 127 -4.20 4.42 4.73
CA ARG A 127 -4.53 3.68 5.97
C ARG A 127 -3.39 3.67 6.99
N MET A 128 -2.16 3.85 6.51
CA MET A 128 -0.95 3.90 7.32
C MET A 128 -0.46 5.35 7.41
N ALA A 129 -0.06 5.79 8.61
CA ALA A 129 0.45 7.14 8.83
C ALA A 129 1.59 7.15 9.85
N VAL A 130 2.60 7.97 9.59
CA VAL A 130 3.70 8.28 10.52
C VAL A 130 3.28 9.48 11.37
N ASP A 131 3.50 9.42 12.69
CA ASP A 131 3.28 10.57 13.56
C ASP A 131 4.25 11.71 13.20
N PRO A 132 3.76 12.91 12.83
CA PRO A 132 4.61 14.01 12.39
C PRO A 132 5.52 14.57 13.49
N ASN A 133 5.21 14.32 14.77
CA ASN A 133 6.01 14.77 15.91
C ASN A 133 6.98 13.70 16.40
N ASN A 134 6.79 12.44 15.99
CA ASN A 134 7.65 11.33 16.37
C ASN A 134 7.66 10.23 15.30
N GLY A 135 8.63 10.28 14.40
CA GLY A 135 8.76 9.32 13.29
C GLY A 135 8.97 7.85 13.68
N ASN A 136 9.13 7.53 14.98
CA ASN A 136 9.11 6.15 15.45
C ASN A 136 7.69 5.58 15.57
N VAL A 137 6.69 6.45 15.72
CA VAL A 137 5.30 6.08 15.91
C VAL A 137 4.58 6.03 14.56
N ILE A 138 3.98 4.88 14.26
CA ILE A 138 3.26 4.64 13.00
C ILE A 138 1.95 3.95 13.34
N TYR A 139 0.85 4.41 12.76
CA TYR A 139 -0.47 3.79 12.89
C TYR A 139 -0.88 3.09 11.60
N MET A 140 -1.68 2.02 11.71
CA MET A 140 -2.27 1.29 10.59
C MET A 140 -3.73 0.96 10.88
N GLY A 141 -4.64 1.54 10.09
CA GLY A 141 -6.05 1.14 10.05
C GLY A 141 -6.23 -0.11 9.20
N THR A 142 -6.42 -1.27 9.84
CA THR A 142 -6.51 -2.55 9.13
C THR A 142 -7.93 -2.81 8.60
N ARG A 143 -8.08 -3.82 7.74
CA ARG A 143 -9.39 -4.18 7.18
C ARG A 143 -10.29 -4.91 8.17
N LEU A 144 -9.73 -5.81 8.95
CA LEU A 144 -10.46 -6.80 9.75
C LEU A 144 -10.08 -6.79 11.24
N ASP A 145 -9.01 -6.09 11.61
CA ASP A 145 -8.37 -6.25 12.92
C ASP A 145 -8.24 -4.90 13.68
N GLY A 146 -9.07 -3.91 13.32
CA GLY A 146 -9.10 -2.58 13.94
C GLY A 146 -7.84 -1.75 13.70
N LEU A 147 -7.49 -0.93 14.69
CA LEU A 147 -6.34 -0.02 14.64
C LEU A 147 -5.10 -0.65 15.30
N TRP A 148 -3.96 -0.54 14.62
CA TRP A 148 -2.66 -1.00 15.10
C TRP A 148 -1.66 0.16 15.14
N TYR A 149 -0.64 0.01 15.98
CA TYR A 149 0.46 0.96 16.07
C TYR A 149 1.81 0.27 16.25
N SER A 150 2.85 0.97 15.81
CA SER A 150 4.26 0.68 16.07
C SER A 150 4.88 1.86 16.81
N LYS A 151 5.89 1.60 17.66
CA LYS A 151 6.71 2.63 18.33
C LYS A 151 8.20 2.51 17.96
N ASP A 152 8.52 1.69 16.97
CA ASP A 152 9.88 1.33 16.58
C ASP A 152 10.06 1.35 15.06
N ARG A 153 9.35 2.25 14.36
CA ARG A 153 9.39 2.37 12.90
C ARG A 153 8.98 1.09 12.19
N ALA A 154 7.83 0.54 12.60
CA ALA A 154 7.20 -0.65 12.03
C ALA A 154 8.06 -1.93 12.10
N VAL A 155 8.98 -2.04 13.06
CA VAL A 155 9.64 -3.33 13.37
C VAL A 155 8.65 -4.24 14.08
N THR A 156 7.92 -3.71 15.06
CA THR A 156 6.89 -4.43 15.80
C THR A 156 5.58 -3.66 15.79
N TRP A 157 4.48 -4.40 15.94
CA TRP A 157 3.11 -3.88 15.86
C TRP A 157 2.28 -4.39 17.02
N ASN A 158 1.51 -3.48 17.61
CA ASN A 158 0.62 -3.74 18.73
C ASN A 158 -0.78 -3.22 18.38
N ARG A 159 -1.81 -3.93 18.83
CA ARG A 159 -3.19 -3.49 18.67
C ARG A 159 -3.47 -2.29 19.59
N VAL A 160 -4.27 -1.34 19.13
CA VAL A 160 -4.81 -0.26 19.97
C VAL A 160 -6.07 -0.79 20.64
N GLU A 161 -5.95 -1.37 21.84
CA GLU A 161 -7.09 -2.01 22.53
C GLU A 161 -8.22 -1.04 22.90
N SER A 162 -7.93 0.26 23.00
CA SER A 162 -8.94 1.30 23.26
C SER A 162 -9.72 1.72 22.01
N PHE A 163 -9.36 1.24 20.82
CA PHE A 163 -10.08 1.56 19.59
C PHE A 163 -11.40 0.79 19.56
N PRO A 164 -12.57 1.47 19.43
CA PRO A 164 -13.85 0.81 19.57
C PRO A 164 -14.12 -0.15 18.41
N GLU A 165 -14.61 -1.35 18.72
CA GLU A 165 -15.23 -2.22 17.73
C GLU A 165 -16.65 -1.72 17.48
N ILE A 166 -16.85 -1.02 16.35
CA ILE A 166 -18.19 -0.62 15.91
C ILE A 166 -18.68 -1.68 14.94
N THR A 167 -19.68 -2.46 15.34
CA THR A 167 -20.47 -3.24 14.41
C THR A 167 -21.46 -2.31 13.74
N GLU A 168 -21.26 -2.02 12.45
CA GLU A 168 -22.32 -1.38 11.65
C GLU A 168 -23.55 -2.29 11.66
N PRO A 169 -24.75 -1.79 12.03
CA PRO A 169 -25.95 -2.58 11.91
C PRO A 169 -26.14 -2.95 10.44
N VAL A 170 -26.24 -4.25 10.16
CA VAL A 170 -26.52 -4.74 8.81
C VAL A 170 -27.79 -4.06 8.32
N ALA A 171 -27.70 -3.29 7.23
CA ALA A 171 -28.88 -2.68 6.63
C ALA A 171 -29.91 -3.78 6.39
N PRO A 172 -31.19 -3.58 6.77
CA PRO A 172 -32.20 -4.59 6.53
C PRO A 172 -32.24 -4.93 5.04
N PRO A 173 -32.52 -6.19 4.67
CA PRO A 173 -32.34 -6.71 3.31
C PRO A 173 -33.09 -5.98 2.18
N ASN A 174 -33.90 -4.96 2.52
CA ASN A 174 -34.80 -4.25 1.61
C ASN A 174 -34.47 -2.76 1.43
N VAL A 175 -33.29 -2.28 1.83
CA VAL A 175 -32.85 -0.93 1.40
C VAL A 175 -32.32 -1.04 -0.03
N GLU A 176 -33.15 -0.66 -1.01
CA GLU A 176 -32.71 -0.51 -2.39
C GLU A 176 -31.50 0.45 -2.44
N THR A 177 -30.30 -0.08 -2.67
CA THR A 177 -29.18 0.76 -3.09
C THR A 177 -29.56 1.43 -4.42
N PRO A 178 -29.29 2.73 -4.63
CA PRO A 178 -29.57 3.40 -5.89
C PRO A 178 -29.03 2.55 -7.04
N ARG A 179 -29.92 2.22 -7.99
CA ARG A 179 -29.66 1.29 -9.10
C ARG A 179 -28.25 1.50 -9.65
N ARG A 180 -27.42 0.44 -9.62
CA ARG A 180 -26.14 0.42 -10.34
C ARG A 180 -26.38 0.88 -11.77
N TYR A 181 -25.65 1.90 -12.20
CA TYR A 181 -25.65 2.37 -13.58
C TYR A 181 -25.45 1.17 -14.53
N LYS A 182 -26.44 0.91 -15.39
CA LYS A 182 -26.30 -0.02 -16.52
C LYS A 182 -25.96 0.81 -17.75
N PRO A 183 -24.77 0.65 -18.36
CA PRO A 183 -24.50 1.25 -19.66
C PRO A 183 -25.54 0.77 -20.66
N ARG A 184 -26.08 1.67 -21.48
CA ARG A 184 -26.92 1.26 -22.63
C ARG A 184 -26.04 0.46 -23.59
N SER A 185 -26.56 -0.64 -24.11
CA SER A 185 -25.94 -1.35 -25.23
C SER A 185 -25.84 -0.37 -26.40
N ASN A 186 -24.64 -0.19 -26.94
CA ASN A 186 -24.45 0.51 -28.20
C ASN A 186 -25.22 -0.28 -29.27
N GLY A 187 -26.17 0.39 -29.92
CA GLY A 187 -26.87 -0.13 -31.10
C GLY A 187 -25.95 -0.24 -32.31
#